data_AF-A0A4Q3HQR4-F1
#
_entry.id   AF-A0A4Q3HQR4-F1
#
_cell.length_a   1.000
_cell.length_b   1.000
_cell.length_c   1.000
_cell.angle_alpha   90.00
_cell.angle_beta   90.00
_cell.angle_gamma   90.00
#
_symmetry.space_group_name_H-M   'P 1'
#
loop_
_entity.id
_entity.type
_entity.pdbx_description
1 polymer ?
#
loop_
_entity_poly.entity_id
_entity_poly.type
_entity_poly.pdbx_seq_one_letter_code
_entity_poly.pdbx_strand_id
1 'polypeptide(L)' 'MPAVRRALVEAQQAFSKRKPGTVLDGRDIGTVVCPDAPVKLYVTASPEVRARRRYDEIVGR' A
#
# COMPACT_ATOMS: atom_id res chain seq x y z
N MET A 1 -19.24 1.72 0.88
CA MET A 1 -17.93 2.17 1.41
C MET A 1 -18.12 3.46 2.21
N PRO A 2 -17.54 3.58 3.44
CA PRO A 2 -17.59 4.80 4.24
C PRO A 2 -17.07 6.04 3.49
N ALA A 3 -17.57 7.23 3.83
CA ALA A 3 -17.29 8.47 3.08
C ALA A 3 -15.78 8.80 2.99
N VAL A 4 -15.07 8.70 4.11
CA VAL A 4 -13.61 8.91 4.15
C VAL A 4 -12.88 7.96 3.21
N ARG A 5 -13.19 6.66 3.28
CA ARG A 5 -12.53 5.67 2.42
C ARG A 5 -12.83 5.91 0.95
N ARG A 6 -14.04 6.37 0.61
CA ARG A 6 -14.41 6.70 -0.77
C ARG A 6 -13.57 7.83 -1.35
N ALA A 7 -13.48 8.94 -0.63
CA ALA A 7 -12.67 10.09 -1.04
C ALA A 7 -11.20 9.70 -1.23
N LEU A 8 -10.65 8.86 -0.33
CA LEU A 8 -9.27 8.40 -0.43
C LEU A 8 -9.05 7.40 -1.59
N VAL A 9 -10.01 6.53 -1.89
CA VAL A 9 -9.91 5.63 -3.06
C VAL A 9 -9.89 6.42 -4.36
N GLU A 10 -10.76 7.43 -4.49
CA GLU A 10 -10.80 8.31 -5.66
C GLU A 10 -9.48 9.06 -5.86
N ALA A 11 -8.90 9.61 -4.78
CA ALA A 11 -7.60 10.27 -4.83
C ALA A 11 -6.47 9.32 -5.26
N GLN A 12 -6.45 8.09 -4.75
CA GLN A 12 -5.45 7.09 -5.12
C GLN A 12 -5.58 6.63 -6.59
N GLN A 13 -6.81 6.45 -7.09
CA GLN A 13 -7.07 6.13 -8.50
C GLN A 13 -6.71 7.28 -9.44
N ALA A 14 -6.88 8.54 -9.01
CA ALA A 14 -6.42 9.69 -9.77
C ALA A 14 -4.88 9.72 -9.83
N PHE A 15 -4.21 9.42 -8.72
CA PHE A 15 -2.75 9.31 -8.68
C PHE A 15 -2.24 8.19 -9.58
N SER A 16 -2.92 7.03 -9.61
CA SER A 16 -2.46 5.85 -10.36
C SER A 16 -2.32 6.08 -11.87
N LYS A 17 -3.03 7.08 -12.42
CA LYS A 17 -3.06 7.43 -13.85
C LYS A 17 -1.91 8.36 -14.28
N ARG A 18 -1.05 8.79 -13.35
CA ARG A 18 0.09 9.66 -13.66
C ARG A 18 1.13 8.92 -14.53
N LYS A 19 1.67 9.62 -15.53
CA LYS A 19 2.78 9.14 -16.37
C LYS A 19 4.13 9.43 -15.71
N PRO A 20 5.18 8.61 -15.96
CA PRO A 20 5.19 7.42 -16.84
C PRO A 20 4.55 6.17 -16.21
N GLY A 21 4.23 6.21 -14.92
CA GLY A 21 3.58 5.16 -14.17
C GLY A 21 3.66 5.48 -12.67
N THR A 22 3.05 4.65 -11.83
CA THR A 22 3.06 4.85 -10.38
C THR A 22 3.28 3.55 -9.63
N VAL A 23 3.89 3.67 -8.44
CA VAL A 23 3.93 2.61 -7.44
C VAL A 23 3.03 3.05 -6.29
N LEU A 24 2.04 2.22 -5.97
CA LEU A 24 1.12 2.43 -4.86
C LEU A 24 1.35 1.35 -3.81
N ASP A 25 1.62 1.77 -2.58
CA ASP A 25 1.74 0.89 -1.42
C ASP A 25 0.52 1.03 -0.50
N GLY A 26 0.06 -0.08 0.06
CA GLY A 26 -1.12 -0.13 0.91
C GLY A 26 -1.69 -1.53 1.09
N ARG A 27 -2.79 -1.65 1.83
CA ARG A 27 -3.38 -2.95 2.19
C ARG A 27 -4.32 -3.54 1.14
N ASP A 28 -5.02 -2.68 0.42
CA ASP A 28 -6.12 -3.03 -0.48
C ASP A 28 -5.94 -2.42 -1.88
N ILE A 29 -4.69 -2.08 -2.24
CA ILE A 29 -4.36 -1.51 -3.55
C ILE A 29 -4.74 -2.48 -4.67
N GLY A 30 -4.20 -3.70 -4.65
CA GLY A 30 -4.41 -4.68 -5.73
C GLY A 30 -5.77 -5.37 -5.72
N THR A 31 -6.60 -5.15 -4.69
CA THR A 31 -7.91 -5.79 -4.52
C THR A 31 -9.08 -4.82 -4.62
N VAL A 32 -8.92 -3.55 -4.23
CA VAL A 32 -10.01 -2.56 -4.23
C VAL A 32 -9.65 -1.29 -5.00
N VAL A 33 -8.47 -0.72 -4.81
CA VAL A 33 -8.13 0.58 -5.41
C VAL A 33 -7.83 0.43 -6.91
N CYS A 34 -6.93 -0.50 -7.26
CA CYS A 34 -6.47 -0.83 -8.61
C CYS A 34 -6.57 -2.34 -8.84
N PRO A 35 -7.79 -2.91 -8.89
CA PRO A 35 -7.98 -4.35 -9.13
C PRO A 35 -7.45 -4.79 -10.49
N ASP A 36 -7.34 -3.89 -11.46
CA ASP A 36 -6.84 -4.17 -12.81
C ASP A 36 -5.36 -3.79 -13.00
N ALA A 37 -4.63 -3.54 -11.90
CA ALA A 37 -3.20 -3.25 -11.97
C ALA A 37 -2.44 -4.40 -12.67
N PRO A 38 -1.57 -4.10 -13.67
CA PRO A 38 -0.88 -5.13 -14.45
C PRO A 38 0.15 -5.90 -13.61
N VAL A 39 0.65 -5.30 -12.53
CA VAL A 39 1.59 -5.90 -11.58
C VAL A 39 1.07 -5.66 -10.17
N LYS A 40 1.05 -6.71 -9.35
CA LYS A 40 0.64 -6.67 -7.94
C LYS A 40 1.66 -7.43 -7.10
N LEU A 41 2.17 -6.77 -6.06
CA LEU A 41 3.11 -7.36 -5.11
C LEU A 41 2.44 -7.46 -3.74
N TYR A 42 2.51 -8.64 -3.12
CA TYR A 42 2.12 -8.83 -1.72
C TYR A 42 3.37 -9.10 -0.89
N VAL A 43 3.88 -8.04 -0.24
CA VAL A 43 5.09 -8.12 0.58
C VAL A 43 4.71 -8.62 1.97
N THR A 44 5.33 -9.72 2.40
CA THR A 44 5.09 -10.34 3.70
C THR A 44 6.40 -10.59 4.44
N ALA A 45 6.31 -10.79 5.74
CA ALA A 45 7.41 -11.19 6.62
C ALA A 45 6.83 -11.90 7.84
N SER A 46 7.61 -12.77 8.48
CA SER A 46 7.19 -13.41 9.72
C SER A 46 6.93 -12.35 10.82
N PRO A 47 6.03 -12.62 11.78
CA PRO A 47 5.78 -11.71 12.90
C PRO A 47 7.06 -11.35 13.67
N GLU A 48 7.97 -12.31 13.84
CA GLU A 48 9.24 -12.14 14.54
C GLU A 48 10.16 -11.15 13.82
N VAL A 49 10.27 -11.27 12.49
CA VAL A 49 11.06 -10.34 11.67
C VAL A 49 10.47 -8.93 11.73
N ARG A 50 9.14 -8.81 11.67
CA ARG A 50 8.45 -7.51 11.77
C ARG A 50 8.67 -6.86 13.14
N ALA A 51 8.56 -7.64 14.22
CA ALA A 51 8.79 -7.18 15.58
C ALA A 51 10.25 -6.75 15.79
N ARG A 52 11.21 -7.54 15.30
CA ARG A 52 12.64 -7.20 15.35
C ARG A 52 12.94 -5.88 14.64
N ARG A 53 12.52 -5.73 13.38
CA ARG A 53 12.74 -4.49 12.60
C ARG A 53 12.13 -3.26 13.28
N ARG A 54 10.93 -3.41 13.86
CA ARG A 54 10.28 -2.31 14.59
C ARG A 54 11.04 -1.95 15.87
N TYR A 55 11.55 -2.95 16.59
CA TYR A 55 12.41 -2.71 17.75
C TYR A 55 13.69 -1.98 17.35
N ASP A 56 14.37 -2.43 16.29
CA ASP A 56 15.61 -1.83 15.79
C ASP A 56 15.39 -0.35 15.38
N GLU A 57 14.29 -0.06 14.69
CA GLU A 57 13.85 1.31 14.36
C GLU A 57 13.69 2.19 15.61
N ILE A 58 13.07 1.67 16.67
CA ILE A 58 12.84 2.40 17.92
C ILE A 58 14.15 2.68 18.67
N VAL A 59 15.11 1.74 18.65
CA VAL A 59 16.41 1.92 19.32
C VAL A 59 17.45 2.63 18.45
N GLY A 60 17.09 3.04 17.23
CA GLY A 60 17.97 3.73 16.29
C GLY A 60 19.12 2.86 15.75
N ARG A 61 18.88 1.56 15.60
CA ARG A 61 19.81 0.59 14.98
C ARG A 61 19.44 0.30 13.54
#